data_AF-A0A372QHG8-F1
#
_entry.id   AF-A0A372QHG8-F1
#
_cell.length_a   1.000
_cell.length_b   1.000
_cell.length_c   1.000
_cell.angle_alpha   90.00
_cell.angle_beta   90.00
_cell.angle_gamma   90.00
#
_symmetry.space_group_name_H-M   'P 1'
#
loop_
_entity.id
_entity.type
_entity.pdbx_description
1 polymer ?
#
loop_
_entity_poly.entity_id
_entity_poly.type
_entity_poly.pdbx_seq_one_letter_code
_entity_poly.pdbx_strand_id
1 'polypeptide(L)'
;MSVSYYCHNQVRSSSHIAELSPLCIRHFKENSHNIFEKKLLSPWTKRTTFRKRSTFQEELNHYGIDTDDTTTKTTKREEEKRKKPNYKELFKDPPQAKIMADGWPDKNIYDPAKDKMYWWRNDPVLNQYHEHWHLVMPSGEYNGTTKDREGENFIYMHRHMLARYDANRWCLGMPLVDPLSDYVHPIPEAFYPPPFLSQPIDGRPDGVRVPFPARPPNQVFRDIVTMAGGNTEVVISVKDLTYMLDELEIWIDGKTDQVHPFKLNLTDDEATSLGSDIEVVLHNIGHNMLAYIMHPYTLHAEPSVLFGARAGTRDPLFWRWHRHIDNIYAKWQNLLGPRDFSDDIPPVTIREKDIIFSFIDILLEVDKSEVNDTWVKYANEKFGGKYFDKDLSNHPMVTKTLQTKMKNRDYVWLEDGQDHEKIQHLYPRDWIWFIRAQNDSPKPVTLTFRIWIAPIDLIDKHAYWIEIDKFKRTLGPYKKTVVSQRCDHAVGIRKPAQKTTKQMDETAITPWKKEKLDQFNLAQVAEKLFCDCGWPYNLIIPRGNKKGSTFKLFVYVSDGTNDLVRTDTQCGSTLLCGGEKWTDKVPDIKPFGYPFDRPFKNGAFYKTFQGMKNVAHTDITIKWVEDFPEV
;
A
#
# COMPACT_ATOMS: atom_id res chain seq x y z
N MET A 1 23.26 27.02 -6.38
CA MET A 1 22.50 25.85 -5.86
C MET A 1 23.49 24.95 -5.13
N SER A 2 23.21 24.56 -3.89
CA SER A 2 24.08 23.63 -3.16
C SER A 2 24.03 22.25 -3.82
N VAL A 3 25.12 21.49 -3.73
CA VAL A 3 25.20 20.12 -4.27
C VAL A 3 24.10 19.22 -3.66
N SER A 4 23.75 19.43 -2.39
CA SER A 4 22.61 18.78 -1.71
C SER A 4 21.27 18.97 -2.45
N TYR A 5 21.00 20.18 -2.95
CA TYR A 5 19.77 20.50 -3.67
C TYR A 5 19.71 19.85 -5.08
N TYR A 6 20.85 19.73 -5.74
CA TYR A 6 20.96 19.01 -7.03
C TYR A 6 20.72 17.50 -6.87
N CYS A 7 21.18 16.94 -5.76
CA CYS A 7 21.08 15.52 -5.46
C CYS A 7 19.71 15.09 -4.97
N HIS A 8 19.08 15.95 -4.19
CA HIS A 8 17.68 15.80 -3.81
C HIS A 8 16.75 15.78 -5.03
N ASN A 9 17.04 16.60 -6.06
CA ASN A 9 16.24 16.62 -7.29
C ASN A 9 16.52 15.45 -8.24
N GLN A 10 17.75 14.91 -8.28
CA GLN A 10 18.03 13.71 -9.09
C GLN A 10 17.38 12.45 -8.55
N VAL A 11 17.34 12.30 -7.23
CA VAL A 11 16.62 11.23 -6.53
C VAL A 11 15.11 11.28 -6.86
N ARG A 12 14.54 12.48 -7.01
CA ARG A 12 13.15 12.71 -7.45
C ARG A 12 12.89 12.43 -8.93
N SER A 13 13.89 12.52 -9.80
CA SER A 13 13.72 12.33 -11.26
C SER A 13 13.92 10.90 -11.74
N SER A 14 14.49 10.00 -10.92
CA SER A 14 14.86 8.65 -11.33
C SER A 14 13.86 7.60 -10.83
N SER A 15 13.21 6.88 -11.74
CA SER A 15 12.32 5.74 -11.43
C SER A 15 13.07 4.53 -10.84
N HIS A 16 14.41 4.55 -10.92
CA HIS A 16 15.33 3.62 -10.27
C HIS A 16 16.54 4.39 -9.73
N ILE A 17 16.99 4.09 -8.50
CA ILE A 17 18.23 4.64 -7.90
C ILE A 17 19.48 4.39 -8.79
N ALA A 18 19.38 3.48 -9.76
CA ALA A 18 20.37 3.25 -10.81
C ALA A 18 20.61 4.45 -11.75
N GLU A 19 20.05 5.64 -11.52
CA GLU A 19 20.30 6.83 -12.36
C GLU A 19 20.82 8.07 -11.58
N LEU A 20 21.32 7.89 -10.36
CA LEU A 20 21.95 9.00 -9.60
C LEU A 20 23.30 9.43 -10.22
N SER A 21 23.56 10.74 -10.32
CA SER A 21 24.85 11.23 -10.83
C SER A 21 26.00 10.96 -9.84
N PRO A 22 27.23 10.80 -10.35
CA PRO A 22 28.44 10.63 -9.51
C PRO A 22 28.68 11.77 -8.52
N LEU A 23 28.17 12.97 -8.77
CA LEU A 23 28.32 14.13 -7.86
C LEU A 23 27.55 13.94 -6.55
N CYS A 24 26.41 13.25 -6.62
CA CYS A 24 25.52 13.03 -5.48
C CYS A 24 26.01 11.94 -4.55
N ILE A 25 26.52 10.87 -5.15
CA ILE A 25 27.20 9.79 -4.45
C ILE A 25 28.43 10.33 -3.68
N ARG A 26 29.11 11.35 -4.22
CA ARG A 26 30.27 11.99 -3.58
C ARG A 26 29.87 12.90 -2.40
N HIS A 27 28.76 13.63 -2.55
CA HIS A 27 28.24 14.50 -1.50
C HIS A 27 27.82 13.75 -0.23
N PHE A 28 27.12 12.62 -0.37
CA PHE A 28 26.75 11.76 0.75
C PHE A 28 27.98 11.15 1.45
N LYS A 29 29.05 10.84 0.69
CA LYS A 29 30.32 10.36 1.27
C LYS A 29 31.07 11.44 2.06
N GLU A 30 31.10 12.67 1.57
CA GLU A 30 31.93 13.76 2.14
C GLU A 30 31.32 14.42 3.40
N ASN A 31 29.99 14.41 3.57
CA ASN A 31 29.31 14.99 4.74
C ASN A 31 29.15 14.02 5.94
N SER A 32 29.57 12.76 5.80
CA SER A 32 29.48 11.73 6.85
C SER A 32 30.43 11.95 8.05
N HIS A 33 31.35 12.93 7.94
CA HIS A 33 32.36 13.29 8.92
C HIS A 33 32.26 14.77 9.30
N ASN A 34 31.24 15.22 10.05
CA ASN A 34 31.43 16.28 11.04
C ASN A 34 30.20 16.62 11.92
N ILE A 35 30.52 16.86 13.19
CA ILE A 35 29.87 17.73 14.20
C ILE A 35 28.98 17.09 15.29
N PHE A 36 29.22 17.66 16.48
CA PHE A 36 29.09 17.23 17.87
C PHE A 36 27.70 17.44 18.51
N GLU A 37 27.55 16.79 19.68
CA GLU A 37 26.43 16.76 20.63
C GLU A 37 25.87 18.12 21.10
N LYS A 38 24.55 18.17 21.36
CA LYS A 38 23.97 18.63 22.63
C LYS A 38 22.51 18.19 22.82
N LYS A 39 22.23 17.62 24.01
CA LYS A 39 20.97 17.06 24.50
C LYS A 39 19.89 18.12 24.77
N LEU A 40 18.64 17.81 24.43
CA LEU A 40 17.43 18.20 25.18
C LEU A 40 16.45 17.02 25.19
N LEU A 41 16.06 16.60 26.38
CA LEU A 41 15.31 15.37 26.68
C LEU A 41 13.79 15.58 26.54
N SER A 42 13.13 14.65 25.83
CA SER A 42 11.68 14.42 25.85
C SER A 42 11.40 13.00 26.40
N PRO A 43 10.30 12.75 27.14
CA PRO A 43 10.09 11.51 27.92
C PRO A 43 9.91 10.20 27.13
N TRP A 44 10.02 10.20 25.80
CA TRP A 44 9.92 9.00 24.95
C TRP A 44 11.27 8.34 24.62
N THR A 45 12.36 8.82 25.21
CA THR A 45 13.71 8.26 25.04
C THR A 45 13.97 7.08 26.00
N LYS A 46 13.48 5.89 25.63
CA LYS A 46 14.09 4.61 26.01
C LYS A 46 14.76 3.89 24.82
N ARG A 47 15.15 4.63 23.77
CA ARG A 47 16.26 4.21 22.91
C ARG A 47 17.55 4.76 23.51
N THR A 48 18.15 3.97 24.38
CA THR A 48 19.54 4.21 24.82
C THR A 48 20.40 4.43 23.60
N THR A 49 21.11 5.56 23.59
CA THR A 49 22.18 5.92 22.66
C THR A 49 23.24 4.81 22.60
N PHE A 50 23.02 3.84 21.72
CA PHE A 50 24.08 3.04 21.13
C PHE A 50 24.21 3.49 19.67
N ARG A 51 24.90 4.61 19.48
CA ARG A 51 25.64 4.86 18.23
C ARG A 51 26.75 3.80 18.20
N LYS A 52 26.42 2.55 17.84
CA LYS A 52 27.46 1.58 17.49
C LYS A 52 28.17 2.14 16.25
N ARG A 53 29.51 2.14 16.29
CA ARG A 53 30.35 2.30 15.09
C ARG A 53 29.86 1.31 14.02
N SER A 54 30.02 1.66 12.75
CA SER A 54 29.63 0.78 11.65
C SER A 54 30.21 -0.62 11.86
N THR A 55 29.33 -1.62 11.90
CA THR A 55 29.73 -3.04 11.91
C THR A 55 30.43 -3.41 10.61
N PHE A 56 30.28 -2.63 9.55
CA PHE A 56 30.95 -2.83 8.27
C PHE A 56 32.45 -3.05 8.43
N GLN A 57 33.15 -2.19 9.18
CA GLN A 57 34.59 -2.35 9.33
C GLN A 57 34.96 -3.49 10.26
N GLU A 58 34.25 -3.67 11.37
CA GLU A 58 34.50 -4.78 12.29
C GLU A 58 34.21 -6.15 11.65
N GLU A 59 33.18 -6.25 10.79
CA GLU A 59 32.88 -7.45 10.01
C GLU A 59 33.89 -7.66 8.88
N LEU A 60 34.23 -6.63 8.11
CA LEU A 60 35.31 -6.72 7.12
C LEU A 60 36.63 -7.16 7.78
N ASN A 61 36.97 -6.59 8.94
CA ASN A 61 38.16 -6.95 9.74
C ASN A 61 38.09 -8.38 10.26
N HIS A 62 36.90 -8.86 10.68
CA HIS A 62 36.68 -10.25 11.06
C HIS A 62 36.97 -11.22 9.90
N TYR A 63 36.77 -10.78 8.65
CA TYR A 63 37.09 -11.54 7.44
C TYR A 63 38.44 -11.13 6.79
N GLY A 64 39.28 -10.36 7.49
CA GLY A 64 40.64 -10.01 7.06
C GLY A 64 40.76 -8.86 6.05
N ILE A 65 39.72 -8.02 5.93
CA ILE A 65 39.68 -6.86 5.03
C ILE A 65 39.73 -5.59 5.88
N ASP A 66 40.93 -4.99 5.96
CA ASP A 66 41.19 -3.78 6.73
C ASP A 66 40.89 -2.52 5.90
N THR A 67 40.16 -1.58 6.49
CA THR A 67 39.56 -0.44 5.78
C THR A 67 39.69 0.89 6.57
N ASP A 68 40.34 0.95 7.73
CA ASP A 68 40.42 2.18 8.53
C ASP A 68 41.81 2.52 9.08
N ASP A 69 42.13 3.77 8.78
CA ASP A 69 43.38 4.51 8.87
C ASP A 69 43.48 5.16 10.26
N THR A 70 44.13 4.51 11.22
CA THR A 70 44.53 5.19 12.47
C THR A 70 45.96 4.87 12.85
N THR A 71 46.92 5.36 12.06
CA THR A 71 48.10 6.08 12.59
C THR A 71 49.07 6.47 11.46
N THR A 72 49.74 7.59 11.70
CA THR A 72 50.95 8.13 11.03
C THR A 72 50.79 8.98 9.77
N LYS A 73 51.36 10.20 9.90
CA LYS A 73 51.54 11.24 8.87
C LYS A 73 52.10 10.64 7.57
N THR A 74 51.34 10.72 6.50
CA THR A 74 51.78 10.29 5.17
C THR A 74 51.75 11.44 4.17
N THR A 75 52.86 11.56 3.45
CA THR A 75 53.15 12.61 2.47
C THR A 75 52.32 12.46 1.19
N LYS A 76 52.12 13.56 0.46
CA LYS A 76 51.41 13.74 -0.84
C LYS A 76 51.69 12.71 -1.96
N ARG A 77 52.58 11.74 -1.76
CA ARG A 77 52.95 10.70 -2.73
C ARG A 77 52.24 9.35 -2.50
N GLU A 78 51.44 9.21 -1.43
CA GLU A 78 50.69 7.98 -1.13
C GLU A 78 49.19 8.03 -1.44
N GLU A 79 48.65 9.21 -1.80
CA GLU A 79 47.24 9.34 -2.24
C GLU A 79 46.97 8.63 -3.59
N GLU A 80 47.99 8.42 -4.43
CA GLU A 80 47.85 7.76 -5.75
C GLU A 80 47.85 6.22 -5.71
N LYS A 81 47.98 5.59 -4.53
CA LYS A 81 47.92 4.12 -4.37
C LYS A 81 46.88 3.61 -3.36
N ARG A 82 45.85 4.40 -3.05
CA ARG A 82 44.69 3.89 -2.29
C ARG A 82 43.84 2.97 -3.18
N LYS A 83 44.08 1.65 -3.11
CA LYS A 83 43.17 0.65 -3.68
C LYS A 83 41.80 0.81 -2.99
N LYS A 84 40.77 1.17 -3.75
CA LYS A 84 39.39 0.98 -3.30
C LYS A 84 39.21 -0.49 -2.87
N PRO A 85 38.46 -0.80 -1.80
CA PRO A 85 38.14 -2.18 -1.45
C PRO A 85 37.59 -2.88 -2.70
N ASN A 86 38.12 -4.05 -3.03
CA ASN A 86 37.65 -4.80 -4.18
C ASN A 86 36.34 -5.51 -3.79
N TYR A 87 35.22 -4.81 -3.89
CA TYR A 87 33.90 -5.36 -3.53
C TYR A 87 33.51 -6.57 -4.39
N LYS A 88 34.16 -6.79 -5.54
CA LYS A 88 33.99 -8.03 -6.35
C LYS A 88 34.58 -9.28 -5.71
N GLU A 89 35.47 -9.15 -4.71
CA GLU A 89 36.08 -10.26 -3.98
C GLU A 89 35.42 -10.53 -2.63
N LEU A 90 34.52 -9.66 -2.19
CA LEU A 90 33.70 -9.83 -0.99
C LEU A 90 32.56 -10.84 -1.30
N PHE A 91 32.82 -12.10 -0.95
CA PHE A 91 31.89 -13.24 -1.04
C PHE A 91 31.54 -13.69 -2.45
N LYS A 92 32.36 -14.61 -3.01
CA LYS A 92 32.02 -15.36 -4.22
C LYS A 92 30.82 -16.30 -4.03
N ASP A 93 30.62 -16.83 -2.81
CA ASP A 93 29.56 -17.80 -2.49
C ASP A 93 28.85 -17.41 -1.18
N PRO A 94 27.88 -16.48 -1.22
CA PRO A 94 27.16 -16.09 -0.02
C PRO A 94 26.31 -17.26 0.53
N PRO A 95 26.05 -17.31 1.85
CA PRO A 95 25.28 -18.40 2.47
C PRO A 95 23.90 -18.54 1.82
N GLN A 96 23.63 -19.73 1.29
CA GLN A 96 22.32 -20.06 0.72
C GLN A 96 21.44 -20.70 1.79
N ALA A 97 20.15 -20.40 1.76
CA ALA A 97 19.18 -21.12 2.58
C ALA A 97 19.18 -22.61 2.18
N LYS A 98 19.05 -23.50 3.16
CA LYS A 98 18.91 -24.93 2.89
C LYS A 98 17.50 -25.22 2.40
N ILE A 99 17.38 -25.67 1.16
CA ILE A 99 16.12 -26.01 0.50
C ILE A 99 16.16 -27.52 0.14
N MET A 100 15.02 -28.19 0.29
CA MET A 100 14.82 -29.59 -0.09
C MET A 100 14.50 -29.70 -1.59
N ALA A 101 14.40 -30.93 -2.11
CA ALA A 101 14.14 -31.17 -3.54
C ALA A 101 12.78 -30.64 -4.03
N ASP A 102 11.83 -30.39 -3.12
CA ASP A 102 10.50 -29.83 -3.43
C ASP A 102 10.49 -28.29 -3.45
N GLY A 103 11.65 -27.65 -3.32
CA GLY A 103 11.78 -26.19 -3.31
C GLY A 103 11.42 -25.52 -1.97
N TRP A 104 11.10 -26.30 -0.93
CA TRP A 104 10.80 -25.79 0.41
C TRP A 104 11.90 -26.14 1.43
N PRO A 105 12.01 -25.40 2.55
CA PRO A 105 12.89 -25.82 3.64
C PRO A 105 12.26 -26.97 4.44
N ASP A 106 13.01 -27.50 5.41
CA ASP A 106 12.44 -28.37 6.43
C ASP A 106 11.19 -27.71 7.07
N LYS A 107 10.09 -28.46 7.18
CA LYS A 107 8.81 -27.97 7.69
C LYS A 107 8.85 -27.51 9.15
N ASN A 108 9.89 -27.87 9.91
CA ASN A 108 10.16 -27.33 11.24
C ASN A 108 10.70 -25.89 11.19
N ILE A 109 11.29 -25.48 10.06
CA ILE A 109 11.74 -24.11 9.82
C ILE A 109 10.59 -23.26 9.27
N TYR A 110 9.94 -23.73 8.21
CA TYR A 110 8.80 -23.05 7.62
C TYR A 110 7.87 -24.06 6.93
N ASP A 111 6.59 -24.01 7.29
CA ASP A 111 5.55 -24.83 6.69
C ASP A 111 4.46 -23.91 6.11
N PRO A 112 4.36 -23.77 4.78
CA PRO A 112 3.36 -22.91 4.16
C PRO A 112 1.93 -23.31 4.54
N ALA A 113 1.68 -24.58 4.87
CA ALA A 113 0.36 -25.04 5.31
C ALA A 113 -0.04 -24.49 6.70
N LYS A 114 0.93 -24.05 7.51
CA LYS A 114 0.68 -23.44 8.83
C LYS A 114 0.61 -21.91 8.77
N ASP A 115 0.98 -21.31 7.65
CA ASP A 115 0.87 -19.86 7.45
C ASP A 115 -0.57 -19.46 7.10
N LYS A 116 -1.28 -18.97 8.12
CA LYS A 116 -2.69 -18.56 8.01
C LYS A 116 -2.94 -17.42 7.01
N MET A 117 -1.90 -16.68 6.64
CA MET A 117 -1.97 -15.56 5.70
C MET A 117 -1.31 -15.88 4.35
N TYR A 118 -0.90 -17.13 4.11
CA TYR A 118 -0.26 -17.56 2.86
C TYR A 118 -1.14 -17.26 1.64
N TRP A 119 -2.42 -17.64 1.70
CA TRP A 119 -3.40 -17.43 0.61
C TRP A 119 -3.59 -15.94 0.26
N TRP A 120 -3.47 -15.04 1.24
CA TRP A 120 -3.64 -13.60 1.02
C TRP A 120 -2.39 -13.01 0.36
N ARG A 121 -1.22 -13.27 0.96
CA ARG A 121 0.05 -12.70 0.48
C ARG A 121 0.46 -13.28 -0.88
N ASN A 122 0.07 -14.52 -1.16
CA ASN A 122 0.29 -15.20 -2.43
C ASN A 122 -0.88 -15.11 -3.41
N ASP A 123 -1.91 -14.29 -3.15
CA ASP A 123 -2.95 -14.04 -4.15
C ASP A 123 -2.30 -13.40 -5.40
N PRO A 124 -2.43 -14.00 -6.60
CA PRO A 124 -1.78 -13.48 -7.79
C PRO A 124 -2.28 -12.08 -8.17
N VAL A 125 -3.60 -11.84 -8.02
CA VAL A 125 -4.23 -10.59 -8.42
C VAL A 125 -3.83 -9.45 -7.49
N LEU A 126 -3.62 -9.71 -6.19
CA LEU A 126 -3.04 -8.73 -5.26
C LEU A 126 -1.66 -8.26 -5.70
N ASN A 127 -0.83 -9.18 -6.18
CA ASN A 127 0.56 -8.88 -6.54
C ASN A 127 0.65 -8.22 -7.90
N GLN A 128 -0.19 -8.64 -8.85
CA GLN A 128 -0.40 -7.92 -10.10
C GLN A 128 -0.88 -6.50 -9.82
N TYR A 129 -1.88 -6.30 -8.96
CA TYR A 129 -2.35 -4.96 -8.59
C TYR A 129 -1.22 -4.07 -8.06
N HIS A 130 -0.42 -4.58 -7.11
CA HIS A 130 0.69 -3.83 -6.54
C HIS A 130 1.75 -3.45 -7.61
N GLU A 131 2.07 -4.36 -8.52
CA GLU A 131 2.94 -4.08 -9.67
C GLU A 131 2.36 -3.01 -10.60
N HIS A 132 1.08 -3.14 -10.99
CA HIS A 132 0.42 -2.16 -11.85
C HIS A 132 0.34 -0.79 -11.19
N TRP A 133 0.07 -0.73 -9.88
CA TRP A 133 0.02 0.54 -9.17
C TRP A 133 1.36 1.28 -9.25
N HIS A 134 2.48 0.61 -9.02
CA HIS A 134 3.80 1.24 -9.13
C HIS A 134 4.15 1.69 -10.56
N LEU A 135 3.56 1.07 -11.58
CA LEU A 135 3.73 1.48 -12.98
C LEU A 135 2.77 2.60 -13.40
N VAL A 136 1.59 2.69 -12.77
CA VAL A 136 0.54 3.67 -13.07
C VAL A 136 0.67 4.95 -12.23
N MET A 137 1.14 4.82 -11.00
CA MET A 137 1.45 5.91 -10.06
C MET A 137 2.94 5.88 -9.69
N PRO A 138 3.85 6.01 -10.67
CA PRO A 138 5.27 5.98 -10.39
C PRO A 138 5.73 7.24 -9.66
N SER A 139 6.73 7.09 -8.81
CA SER A 139 7.54 8.22 -8.36
C SER A 139 8.46 8.65 -9.51
N GLY A 140 8.20 9.83 -10.07
CA GLY A 140 9.02 10.39 -11.14
C GLY A 140 8.37 11.55 -11.88
N GLU A 141 9.21 12.33 -12.55
CA GLU A 141 8.80 13.47 -13.36
C GLU A 141 8.81 13.13 -14.85
N TYR A 142 7.80 13.62 -15.57
CA TYR A 142 7.75 13.62 -17.03
C TYR A 142 7.37 15.01 -17.53
N ASN A 143 8.20 15.57 -18.42
CA ASN A 143 8.06 16.95 -18.91
C ASN A 143 7.90 18.01 -17.79
N GLY A 144 8.62 17.83 -16.68
CA GLY A 144 8.59 18.75 -15.53
C GLY A 144 7.32 18.68 -14.68
N THR A 145 6.54 17.59 -14.80
CA THR A 145 5.34 17.34 -14.00
C THR A 145 5.33 15.92 -13.45
N THR A 146 4.84 15.74 -12.25
CA THR A 146 4.50 14.43 -11.67
C THR A 146 3.02 14.12 -11.90
N LYS A 147 2.60 12.86 -11.67
CA LYS A 147 1.17 12.57 -11.57
C LYS A 147 0.59 13.28 -10.35
N ASP A 148 -0.67 13.69 -10.45
CA ASP A 148 -1.35 14.45 -9.41
C ASP A 148 -1.40 13.68 -8.08
N ARG A 149 -0.84 14.27 -7.02
CA ARG A 149 -0.86 13.76 -5.64
C ARG A 149 -0.28 12.34 -5.49
N GLU A 150 0.68 11.99 -6.33
CA GLU A 150 1.49 10.78 -6.29
C GLU A 150 2.00 10.39 -4.89
N GLY A 151 2.58 11.33 -4.14
CA GLY A 151 3.17 11.03 -2.83
C GLY A 151 2.10 10.76 -1.76
N GLU A 152 0.98 11.48 -1.81
CA GLU A 152 -0.14 11.23 -0.92
C GLU A 152 -0.84 9.90 -1.26
N ASN A 153 -0.97 9.62 -2.57
CA ASN A 153 -1.53 8.38 -3.07
C ASN A 153 -0.67 7.18 -2.67
N PHE A 154 0.67 7.30 -2.71
CA PHE A 154 1.60 6.28 -2.23
C PHE A 154 1.28 5.85 -0.79
N ILE A 155 1.17 6.83 0.11
CA ILE A 155 0.84 6.54 1.51
C ILE A 155 -0.54 5.89 1.62
N TYR A 156 -1.54 6.47 0.95
CA TYR A 156 -2.90 5.99 1.08
C TYR A 156 -3.10 4.59 0.54
N MET A 157 -2.53 4.27 -0.62
CA MET A 157 -2.63 2.96 -1.25
C MET A 157 -2.03 1.89 -0.33
N HIS A 158 -0.81 2.10 0.17
CA HIS A 158 -0.17 1.14 1.07
C HIS A 158 -0.88 1.04 2.43
N ARG A 159 -1.46 2.14 2.94
CA ARG A 159 -2.33 2.10 4.13
C ARG A 159 -3.60 1.27 3.87
N HIS A 160 -4.21 1.41 2.70
CA HIS A 160 -5.39 0.65 2.30
C HIS A 160 -5.08 -0.87 2.26
N MET A 161 -3.92 -1.24 1.72
CA MET A 161 -3.39 -2.61 1.79
C MET A 161 -3.23 -3.08 3.24
N LEU A 162 -2.56 -2.29 4.08
CA LEU A 162 -2.28 -2.62 5.48
C LEU A 162 -3.57 -2.82 6.29
N ALA A 163 -4.55 -1.93 6.16
CA ALA A 163 -5.83 -2.02 6.86
C ALA A 163 -6.56 -3.32 6.52
N ARG A 164 -6.53 -3.75 5.25
CA ARG A 164 -7.12 -5.02 4.79
C ARG A 164 -6.35 -6.24 5.27
N TYR A 165 -5.02 -6.17 5.28
CA TYR A 165 -4.17 -7.23 5.82
C TYR A 165 -4.41 -7.41 7.32
N ASP A 166 -4.44 -6.32 8.09
CA ASP A 166 -4.73 -6.32 9.51
C ASP A 166 -6.16 -6.78 9.84
N ALA A 167 -7.15 -6.40 9.03
CA ALA A 167 -8.51 -6.90 9.19
C ALA A 167 -8.59 -8.42 9.01
N ASN A 168 -7.87 -8.99 8.04
CA ASN A 168 -7.80 -10.44 7.87
C ASN A 168 -7.04 -11.14 9.02
N ARG A 169 -5.93 -10.55 9.50
CA ARG A 169 -5.21 -11.03 10.70
C ARG A 169 -6.11 -11.02 11.92
N TRP A 170 -6.87 -9.95 12.14
CA TRP A 170 -7.85 -9.84 13.23
C TRP A 170 -8.94 -10.92 13.11
N CYS A 171 -9.48 -11.15 11.90
CA CYS A 171 -10.45 -12.23 11.67
C CYS A 171 -9.90 -13.64 11.98
N LEU A 172 -8.58 -13.81 11.93
CA LEU A 172 -7.85 -15.05 12.22
C LEU A 172 -7.38 -15.16 13.68
N GLY A 173 -7.66 -14.15 14.52
CA GLY A 173 -7.15 -14.06 15.89
C GLY A 173 -5.63 -13.87 15.96
N MET A 174 -5.04 -13.31 14.91
CA MET A 174 -3.61 -12.96 14.86
C MET A 174 -3.41 -11.53 15.39
N PRO A 175 -2.25 -11.22 16.00
CA PRO A 175 -1.91 -9.84 16.33
C PRO A 175 -1.82 -8.99 15.06
N LEU A 176 -2.11 -7.70 15.19
CA LEU A 176 -1.87 -6.72 14.11
C LEU A 176 -0.39 -6.72 13.71
N VAL A 177 -0.09 -6.16 12.54
CA VAL A 177 1.29 -6.01 12.06
C VAL A 177 2.10 -5.15 13.02
N ASP A 178 3.25 -5.67 13.42
CA ASP A 178 4.26 -4.95 14.18
C ASP A 178 5.20 -4.18 13.22
N PRO A 179 5.38 -2.85 13.37
CA PRO A 179 6.25 -2.06 12.50
C PRO A 179 7.71 -2.50 12.58
N LEU A 180 8.39 -2.59 11.43
CA LEU A 180 9.82 -2.85 11.34
C LEU A 180 10.63 -1.57 11.60
N SER A 181 10.63 -1.10 12.85
CA SER A 181 11.32 0.14 13.29
C SER A 181 12.66 -0.11 13.99
N ASP A 182 13.03 -1.38 14.17
CA ASP A 182 14.28 -1.82 14.79
C ASP A 182 15.22 -2.36 13.71
N TYR A 183 16.31 -1.63 13.46
CA TYR A 183 17.31 -1.97 12.44
C TYR A 183 18.52 -2.69 13.03
N VAL A 184 18.50 -3.07 14.31
CA VAL A 184 19.68 -3.58 15.02
C VAL A 184 19.48 -5.01 15.50
N HIS A 185 18.26 -5.38 15.90
CA HIS A 185 17.98 -6.71 16.43
C HIS A 185 17.53 -7.70 15.34
N PRO A 186 17.70 -9.02 15.58
CA PRO A 186 17.24 -10.05 14.66
C PRO A 186 15.73 -10.01 14.38
N ILE A 187 15.39 -10.15 13.12
CA ILE A 187 14.03 -10.22 12.58
C ILE A 187 13.54 -11.67 12.69
N PRO A 188 12.57 -11.99 13.57
CA PRO A 188 12.21 -13.37 13.85
C PRO A 188 11.57 -14.12 12.68
N GLU A 189 10.82 -13.42 11.84
CA GLU A 189 10.07 -14.04 10.76
C GLU A 189 11.00 -14.53 9.66
N ALA A 190 10.77 -15.76 9.19
CA ALA A 190 11.35 -16.27 7.95
C ALA A 190 10.42 -16.01 6.77
N PHE A 191 10.95 -16.10 5.55
CA PHE A 191 10.15 -16.20 4.34
C PHE A 191 10.84 -17.07 3.30
N TYR A 192 10.11 -18.03 2.76
CA TYR A 192 10.54 -18.89 1.66
C TYR A 192 9.59 -18.65 0.49
N PRO A 193 10.07 -18.10 -0.64
CA PRO A 193 9.26 -17.89 -1.83
C PRO A 193 8.66 -19.21 -2.35
N PRO A 194 7.46 -19.18 -2.97
CA PRO A 194 6.95 -20.36 -3.69
C PRO A 194 7.97 -20.87 -4.72
N PRO A 195 8.15 -22.20 -4.88
CA PRO A 195 9.18 -22.76 -5.76
C PRO A 195 9.11 -22.32 -7.22
N PHE A 196 7.91 -22.03 -7.72
CA PHE A 196 7.67 -21.60 -9.11
C PHE A 196 7.85 -20.09 -9.31
N LEU A 197 7.93 -19.31 -8.23
CA LEU A 197 8.19 -17.88 -8.30
C LEU A 197 9.69 -17.65 -8.58
N SER A 198 10.00 -17.12 -9.75
CA SER A 198 11.38 -16.97 -10.24
C SER A 198 11.65 -15.59 -10.82
N GLN A 199 12.89 -15.28 -11.18
CA GLN A 199 13.27 -14.01 -11.81
C GLN A 199 14.30 -14.25 -12.91
N PRO A 200 14.30 -13.43 -13.99
CA PRO A 200 15.30 -13.52 -15.04
C PRO A 200 16.65 -12.95 -14.57
N ILE A 201 17.75 -13.66 -14.85
CA ILE A 201 19.12 -13.20 -14.50
C ILE A 201 19.61 -12.10 -15.45
N ASP A 202 19.30 -12.22 -16.74
CA ASP A 202 19.82 -11.36 -17.82
C ASP A 202 18.79 -10.35 -18.34
N GLY A 203 17.63 -10.27 -17.68
CA GLY A 203 16.50 -9.43 -18.05
C GLY A 203 15.77 -9.88 -19.33
N ARG A 204 16.16 -10.99 -19.97
CA ARG A 204 15.55 -11.43 -21.22
C ARG A 204 14.27 -12.23 -20.97
N PRO A 205 13.24 -12.09 -21.83
CA PRO A 205 12.01 -12.88 -21.72
C PRO A 205 12.22 -14.40 -21.79
N ASP A 206 13.18 -14.84 -22.59
CA ASP A 206 13.59 -16.23 -22.83
C ASP A 206 14.88 -16.61 -22.09
N GLY A 207 15.35 -15.73 -21.19
CA GLY A 207 16.57 -15.91 -20.44
C GLY A 207 16.49 -16.97 -19.35
N VAL A 208 17.65 -17.32 -18.80
CA VAL A 208 17.73 -18.22 -17.65
C VAL A 208 17.06 -17.56 -16.45
N ARG A 209 16.19 -18.32 -15.78
CA ARG A 209 15.48 -17.88 -14.57
C ARG A 209 16.02 -18.59 -13.34
N VAL A 210 16.00 -17.89 -12.22
CA VAL A 210 16.38 -18.42 -10.91
C VAL A 210 15.29 -18.17 -9.88
N PRO A 211 15.16 -19.04 -8.86
CA PRO A 211 14.29 -18.76 -7.73
C PRO A 211 14.69 -17.48 -7.01
N PHE A 212 13.72 -16.82 -6.37
CA PHE A 212 14.06 -15.75 -5.43
C PHE A 212 14.81 -16.30 -4.20
N PRO A 213 15.82 -15.58 -3.70
CA PRO A 213 16.48 -15.92 -2.44
C PRO A 213 15.49 -16.08 -1.28
N ALA A 214 15.59 -17.22 -0.60
CA ALA A 214 14.87 -17.45 0.64
C ALA A 214 15.58 -16.80 1.83
N ARG A 215 14.78 -16.39 2.82
CA ARG A 215 15.25 -15.67 4.01
C ARG A 215 14.93 -16.48 5.27
N PRO A 216 15.91 -17.20 5.85
CA PRO A 216 15.75 -17.89 7.12
C PRO A 216 15.42 -16.91 8.27
N PRO A 217 14.89 -17.39 9.41
CA PRO A 217 14.58 -16.50 10.53
C PRO A 217 15.83 -15.85 11.11
N ASN A 218 15.66 -14.78 11.89
CA ASN A 218 16.69 -14.07 12.65
C ASN A 218 17.76 -13.38 11.79
N GLN A 219 17.40 -12.92 10.59
CA GLN A 219 18.27 -12.01 9.84
C GLN A 219 18.30 -10.62 10.49
N VAL A 220 19.38 -9.87 10.27
CA VAL A 220 19.55 -8.50 10.79
C VAL A 220 19.80 -7.58 9.60
N PHE A 221 19.36 -6.32 9.68
CA PHE A 221 19.78 -5.31 8.71
C PHE A 221 21.30 -5.20 8.69
N ARG A 222 21.86 -5.11 7.49
CA ARG A 222 23.30 -4.95 7.28
C ARG A 222 23.52 -3.90 6.21
N ASP A 223 24.69 -3.27 6.28
CA ASP A 223 25.17 -2.43 5.20
C ASP A 223 25.22 -3.27 3.92
N ILE A 224 24.79 -2.71 2.80
CA ILE A 224 24.78 -3.42 1.52
C ILE A 224 25.65 -2.72 0.48
N VAL A 225 26.19 -3.49 -0.46
CA VAL A 225 26.85 -2.99 -1.66
C VAL A 225 25.94 -3.25 -2.85
N THR A 226 25.65 -2.20 -3.61
CA THR A 226 24.83 -2.27 -4.82
C THR A 226 25.50 -1.49 -5.95
N MET A 227 24.98 -1.66 -7.16
CA MET A 227 25.40 -0.92 -8.34
C MET A 227 24.40 0.21 -8.60
N ALA A 228 24.91 1.45 -8.61
CA ALA A 228 24.21 2.58 -9.22
C ALA A 228 24.57 2.68 -10.71
N GLY A 229 23.94 3.63 -11.40
CA GLY A 229 24.14 3.88 -12.83
C GLY A 229 25.60 4.01 -13.25
N GLY A 230 25.88 3.56 -14.47
CA GLY A 230 27.22 3.68 -15.06
C GLY A 230 28.29 2.85 -14.37
N ASN A 231 27.94 1.68 -13.83
CA ASN A 231 28.84 0.77 -13.11
C ASN A 231 29.48 1.38 -11.84
N THR A 232 28.76 2.27 -11.15
CA THR A 232 29.25 2.88 -9.90
C THR A 232 28.84 2.04 -8.70
N GLU A 233 29.81 1.51 -7.96
CA GLU A 233 29.57 0.81 -6.70
C GLU A 233 29.14 1.80 -5.60
N VAL A 234 28.02 1.51 -4.96
CA VAL A 234 27.44 2.28 -3.85
C VAL A 234 27.30 1.40 -2.63
N VAL A 235 27.69 1.93 -1.48
CA VAL A 235 27.42 1.31 -0.17
C VAL A 235 26.24 2.05 0.44
N ILE A 236 25.20 1.31 0.84
CA ILE A 236 24.07 1.82 1.60
C ILE A 236 24.22 1.29 3.01
N SER A 237 24.37 2.17 4.00
CA SER A 237 24.56 1.76 5.39
C SER A 237 23.28 1.85 6.22
N VAL A 238 23.19 1.01 7.26
CA VAL A 238 22.12 1.08 8.27
C VAL A 238 22.14 2.42 8.99
N LYS A 239 23.34 3.00 9.14
CA LYS A 239 23.53 4.34 9.70
C LYS A 239 22.85 5.41 8.82
N ASP A 240 23.00 5.34 7.51
CA ASP A 240 22.37 6.29 6.58
C ASP A 240 20.85 6.14 6.63
N LEU A 241 20.33 4.90 6.64
CA LEU A 241 18.88 4.63 6.79
C LEU A 241 18.32 5.25 8.07
N THR A 242 19.06 5.14 9.17
CA THR A 242 18.67 5.75 10.46
C THR A 242 18.71 7.27 10.39
N TYR A 243 19.73 7.84 9.75
CA TYR A 243 19.85 9.29 9.58
C TYR A 243 18.70 9.87 8.73
N MET A 244 18.32 9.20 7.64
CA MET A 244 17.19 9.61 6.80
C MET A 244 15.85 9.56 7.55
N LEU A 245 15.65 8.56 8.42
CA LEU A 245 14.50 8.53 9.32
C LEU A 245 14.51 9.73 10.29
N ASP A 246 15.67 10.03 10.89
CA ASP A 246 15.81 11.16 11.82
C ASP A 246 15.52 12.50 11.14
N GLU A 247 15.98 12.73 9.90
CA GLU A 247 15.69 13.94 9.11
C GLU A 247 14.18 14.10 8.86
N LEU A 248 13.50 13.04 8.41
CA LEU A 248 12.05 13.03 8.25
C LEU A 248 11.32 13.34 9.56
N GLU A 249 11.72 12.74 10.67
CA GLU A 249 11.10 12.99 11.97
C GLU A 249 11.32 14.43 12.47
N ILE A 250 12.51 14.99 12.25
CA ILE A 250 12.84 16.39 12.55
C ILE A 250 11.94 17.33 11.75
N TRP A 251 11.75 17.06 10.46
CA TRP A 251 10.90 17.85 9.59
C TRP A 251 9.42 17.81 10.04
N ILE A 252 8.92 16.60 10.34
CA ILE A 252 7.57 16.39 10.88
C ILE A 252 7.36 17.12 12.20
N ASP A 253 8.37 17.18 13.07
CA ASP A 253 8.33 17.91 14.35
C ASP A 253 8.41 19.45 14.19
N GLY A 254 8.33 19.97 12.97
CA GLY A 254 8.33 21.41 12.67
C GLY A 254 9.70 22.06 12.82
N LYS A 255 10.77 21.27 12.77
CA LYS A 255 12.15 21.73 12.69
C LYS A 255 12.63 21.64 11.23
N THR A 256 13.78 22.24 10.97
CA THR A 256 14.41 22.27 9.64
C THR A 256 15.86 21.85 9.77
N ASP A 257 16.40 21.32 8.68
CA ASP A 257 17.81 20.99 8.56
C ASP A 257 18.33 21.42 7.17
N GLN A 258 19.44 20.83 6.71
CA GLN A 258 20.01 21.15 5.42
C GLN A 258 19.25 20.52 4.24
N VAL A 259 18.54 19.42 4.48
CA VAL A 259 17.76 18.67 3.49
C VAL A 259 16.34 19.24 3.38
N HIS A 260 15.71 19.55 4.52
CA HIS A 260 14.39 20.17 4.63
C HIS A 260 14.51 21.60 5.19
N PRO A 261 14.84 22.60 4.36
CA PRO A 261 15.12 23.97 4.82
C PRO A 261 13.87 24.78 5.19
N PHE A 262 12.68 24.24 5.00
CA PHE A 262 11.41 24.88 5.32
C PHE A 262 10.57 23.99 6.23
N LYS A 263 9.83 24.61 7.15
CA LYS A 263 8.96 23.89 8.07
C LYS A 263 7.68 23.45 7.37
N LEU A 264 7.14 22.31 7.78
CA LEU A 264 5.75 21.95 7.52
C LEU A 264 4.85 22.89 8.31
N ASN A 265 3.89 23.50 7.62
CA ASN A 265 2.87 24.37 8.18
C ASN A 265 1.64 23.59 8.65
N LEU A 266 1.64 22.26 8.51
CA LEU A 266 0.57 21.36 8.94
C LEU A 266 -0.73 21.68 8.17
N THR A 267 -0.64 21.65 6.83
CA THR A 267 -1.78 21.82 5.92
C THR A 267 -1.94 20.61 5.00
N ASP A 268 -3.17 20.33 4.55
CA ASP A 268 -3.45 19.17 3.69
C ASP A 268 -2.66 19.21 2.36
N ASP A 269 -2.27 20.39 1.88
CA ASP A 269 -1.48 20.56 0.64
C ASP A 269 -0.04 20.01 0.73
N GLU A 270 0.47 19.81 1.95
CA GLU A 270 1.81 19.25 2.20
C GLU A 270 1.84 17.73 2.10
N ALA A 271 0.66 17.09 2.05
CA ALA A 271 0.47 15.66 2.05
C ALA A 271 1.28 14.93 0.97
N THR A 272 1.29 15.47 -0.26
CA THR A 272 2.00 14.85 -1.37
C THR A 272 3.51 15.01 -1.25
N SER A 273 3.98 16.19 -0.83
CA SER A 273 5.41 16.46 -0.68
C SER A 273 6.03 15.55 0.39
N LEU A 274 5.37 15.41 1.54
CA LEU A 274 5.84 14.51 2.60
C LEU A 274 5.78 13.04 2.18
N GLY A 275 4.69 12.63 1.54
CA GLY A 275 4.53 11.25 1.07
C GLY A 275 5.59 10.85 0.04
N SER A 276 5.90 11.75 -0.90
CA SER A 276 6.96 11.57 -1.90
C SER A 276 8.34 11.47 -1.25
N ASP A 277 8.63 12.31 -0.26
CA ASP A 277 9.91 12.26 0.44
C ASP A 277 10.09 10.93 1.19
N ILE A 278 9.03 10.48 1.87
CA ILE A 278 9.02 9.18 2.56
C ILE A 278 9.21 8.02 1.58
N GLU A 279 8.51 8.03 0.44
CA GLU A 279 8.62 7.00 -0.61
C GLU A 279 10.05 6.88 -1.13
N VAL A 280 10.61 8.01 -1.56
CA VAL A 280 11.84 8.03 -2.35
C VAL A 280 13.08 7.93 -1.46
N VAL A 281 13.06 8.59 -0.30
CA VAL A 281 14.21 8.65 0.60
C VAL A 281 14.27 7.39 1.46
N LEU A 282 13.24 7.14 2.28
CA LEU A 282 13.31 6.09 3.29
C LEU A 282 12.85 4.73 2.74
N HIS A 283 11.64 4.68 2.19
CA HIS A 283 10.98 3.44 1.79
C HIS A 283 11.78 2.62 0.76
N ASN A 284 12.23 3.27 -0.32
CA ASN A 284 12.98 2.60 -1.38
C ASN A 284 14.34 2.06 -0.90
N ILE A 285 15.02 2.80 -0.03
CA ILE A 285 16.31 2.37 0.52
C ILE A 285 16.12 1.20 1.48
N GLY A 286 15.08 1.21 2.32
CA GLY A 286 14.76 0.07 3.17
C GLY A 286 14.45 -1.20 2.37
N HIS A 287 13.69 -1.11 1.27
CA HIS A 287 13.47 -2.24 0.36
C HIS A 287 14.76 -2.78 -0.24
N ASN A 288 15.68 -1.91 -0.68
CA ASN A 288 17.00 -2.34 -1.17
C ASN A 288 17.77 -3.13 -0.09
N MET A 289 17.84 -2.61 1.13
CA MET A 289 18.54 -3.29 2.23
C MET A 289 17.91 -4.65 2.57
N LEU A 290 16.58 -4.71 2.61
CA LEU A 290 15.84 -5.95 2.87
C LEU A 290 15.95 -6.95 1.71
N ALA A 291 15.99 -6.46 0.47
CA ALA A 291 16.13 -7.28 -0.73
C ALA A 291 17.45 -8.06 -0.73
N TYR A 292 18.54 -7.39 -0.32
CA TYR A 292 19.90 -7.95 -0.31
C TYR A 292 20.34 -8.45 1.07
N ILE A 293 19.41 -8.61 2.03
CA ILE A 293 19.75 -9.01 3.42
C ILE A 293 20.51 -10.34 3.51
N MET A 294 20.30 -11.24 2.55
CA MET A 294 21.02 -12.53 2.46
C MET A 294 22.38 -12.41 1.77
N HIS A 295 22.57 -11.38 0.95
CA HIS A 295 23.74 -11.18 0.09
C HIS A 295 24.26 -9.74 0.19
N PRO A 296 24.48 -9.20 1.41
CA PRO A 296 24.69 -7.77 1.61
C PRO A 296 25.96 -7.25 0.91
N TYR A 297 26.96 -8.10 0.73
CA TYR A 297 28.28 -7.70 0.22
C TYR A 297 28.59 -8.27 -1.16
N THR A 298 27.61 -8.85 -1.85
CA THR A 298 27.82 -9.52 -3.14
C THR A 298 27.24 -8.67 -4.27
N LEU A 299 28.12 -8.08 -5.07
CA LEU A 299 27.71 -7.38 -6.29
C LEU A 299 27.04 -8.35 -7.28
N HIS A 300 25.99 -7.88 -7.95
CA HIS A 300 25.20 -8.68 -8.89
C HIS A 300 24.52 -9.91 -8.28
N ALA A 301 24.40 -9.99 -6.94
CA ALA A 301 23.53 -10.98 -6.34
C ALA A 301 22.09 -10.74 -6.80
N GLU A 302 21.35 -11.83 -6.96
CA GLU A 302 19.93 -11.75 -7.28
C GLU A 302 19.16 -11.31 -6.02
N PRO A 303 18.29 -10.30 -6.11
CA PRO A 303 17.59 -9.79 -4.95
C PRO A 303 16.43 -10.71 -4.52
N SER A 304 16.00 -10.60 -3.25
CA SER A 304 14.76 -11.25 -2.79
C SER A 304 13.50 -10.57 -3.32
N VAL A 305 12.33 -11.16 -3.04
CA VAL A 305 11.02 -10.64 -3.49
C VAL A 305 10.75 -9.20 -3.05
N LEU A 306 11.42 -8.72 -1.99
CA LEU A 306 11.25 -7.37 -1.45
C LEU A 306 11.84 -6.28 -2.35
N PHE A 307 12.60 -6.63 -3.39
CA PHE A 307 13.16 -5.64 -4.32
C PHE A 307 12.12 -5.01 -5.26
N GLY A 308 11.06 -5.76 -5.58
CA GLY A 308 10.15 -5.39 -6.65
C GLY A 308 8.68 -5.53 -6.29
N ALA A 309 7.88 -4.62 -6.84
CA ALA A 309 6.44 -4.58 -6.62
C ALA A 309 5.71 -5.88 -7.02
N ARG A 310 6.21 -6.60 -8.03
CA ARG A 310 5.64 -7.87 -8.51
C ARG A 310 5.49 -8.94 -7.42
N ALA A 311 6.40 -8.99 -6.44
CA ALA A 311 6.46 -10.11 -5.49
C ALA A 311 6.56 -9.67 -4.02
N GLY A 312 6.86 -8.40 -3.74
CA GLY A 312 7.15 -7.93 -2.38
C GLY A 312 6.05 -8.28 -1.36
N THR A 313 4.78 -8.17 -1.73
CA THR A 313 3.65 -8.42 -0.81
C THR A 313 3.59 -9.85 -0.25
N ARG A 314 4.31 -10.79 -0.88
CA ARG A 314 4.42 -12.19 -0.45
C ARG A 314 5.18 -12.34 0.88
N ASP A 315 6.21 -11.53 1.09
CA ASP A 315 7.03 -11.58 2.30
C ASP A 315 6.33 -10.84 3.46
N PRO A 316 6.19 -11.45 4.65
CA PRO A 316 5.71 -10.76 5.86
C PRO A 316 6.40 -9.42 6.17
N LEU A 317 7.67 -9.25 5.80
CA LEU A 317 8.42 -8.01 6.05
C LEU A 317 7.97 -6.84 5.20
N PHE A 318 7.36 -7.07 4.02
CA PHE A 318 6.72 -5.99 3.26
C PHE A 318 5.72 -5.27 4.16
N TRP A 319 4.85 -6.03 4.82
CA TRP A 319 3.81 -5.48 5.68
C TRP A 319 4.38 -4.78 6.91
N ARG A 320 5.42 -5.34 7.55
CA ARG A 320 6.08 -4.70 8.71
C ARG A 320 6.80 -3.41 8.31
N TRP A 321 7.47 -3.41 7.16
CA TRP A 321 8.14 -2.23 6.61
C TRP A 321 7.13 -1.13 6.27
N HIS A 322 6.08 -1.45 5.52
CA HIS A 322 5.04 -0.48 5.19
C HIS A 322 4.28 0.01 6.41
N ARG A 323 4.10 -0.79 7.47
CA ARG A 323 3.54 -0.29 8.74
C ARG A 323 4.48 0.72 9.42
N HIS A 324 5.80 0.53 9.33
CA HIS A 324 6.75 1.51 9.82
C HIS A 324 6.66 2.83 9.04
N ILE A 325 6.64 2.75 7.70
CA ILE A 325 6.46 3.89 6.80
C ILE A 325 5.15 4.64 7.07
N ASP A 326 4.04 3.91 7.19
CA ASP A 326 2.72 4.46 7.46
C ASP A 326 2.65 5.19 8.82
N ASN A 327 3.32 4.64 9.85
CA ASN A 327 3.39 5.25 11.18
C ASN A 327 4.13 6.59 11.18
N ILE A 328 5.16 6.75 10.32
CA ILE A 328 5.90 8.02 10.17
C ILE A 328 4.96 9.07 9.60
N TYR A 329 4.23 8.77 8.52
CA TYR A 329 3.25 9.71 7.96
C TYR A 329 2.09 9.99 8.92
N ALA A 330 1.63 8.98 9.65
CA ALA A 330 0.59 9.15 10.68
C ALA A 330 1.02 10.10 11.80
N LYS A 331 2.33 10.21 12.12
CA LYS A 331 2.85 11.22 13.06
C LYS A 331 2.47 12.63 12.61
N TRP A 332 2.68 12.95 11.34
CA TRP A 332 2.28 14.23 10.75
C TRP A 332 0.76 14.43 10.75
N GLN A 333 -0.02 13.41 10.35
CA GLN A 333 -1.50 13.50 10.39
C GLN A 333 -2.03 13.74 11.81
N ASN A 334 -1.39 13.18 12.83
CA ASN A 334 -1.77 13.42 14.23
C ASN A 334 -1.51 14.88 14.65
N LEU A 335 -0.49 15.53 14.10
CA LEU A 335 -0.19 16.95 14.35
C LEU A 335 -1.18 17.90 13.67
N LEU A 336 -1.82 17.50 12.56
CA LEU A 336 -2.93 18.26 11.95
C LEU A 336 -4.15 18.39 12.88
N GLY A 337 -4.26 17.51 13.88
CA GLY A 337 -5.39 17.45 14.80
C GLY A 337 -6.69 16.96 14.15
N PRO A 338 -7.78 16.86 14.92
CA PRO A 338 -9.07 16.44 14.41
C PRO A 338 -9.59 17.37 13.32
N ARG A 339 -10.27 16.79 12.34
CA ARG A 339 -10.85 17.54 11.23
C ARG A 339 -12.01 18.41 11.68
N ASP A 340 -12.06 19.63 11.16
CA ASP A 340 -13.28 20.44 11.16
C ASP A 340 -14.13 20.06 9.95
N PHE A 341 -15.40 19.74 10.21
CA PHE A 341 -16.36 19.30 9.20
C PHE A 341 -17.36 20.41 8.83
N SER A 342 -17.31 21.59 9.46
CA SER A 342 -18.31 22.66 9.30
C SER A 342 -18.62 22.98 7.83
N ASP A 343 -17.60 22.95 6.98
CA ASP A 343 -17.68 23.36 5.58
C ASP A 343 -18.05 22.20 4.63
N ASP A 344 -18.24 20.98 5.16
CA ASP A 344 -18.52 19.76 4.38
C ASP A 344 -19.68 18.93 4.95
N ILE A 345 -20.62 19.60 5.63
CA ILE A 345 -21.90 19.02 6.06
C ILE A 345 -22.99 19.52 5.10
N PRO A 346 -23.23 18.84 3.96
CA PRO A 346 -24.32 19.21 3.06
C PRO A 346 -25.67 19.01 3.76
N PRO A 347 -26.76 19.69 3.31
CA PRO A 347 -28.09 19.58 3.91
C PRO A 347 -28.76 18.26 3.49
N VAL A 348 -28.20 17.15 3.95
CA VAL A 348 -28.68 15.78 3.73
C VAL A 348 -28.81 15.06 5.06
N THR A 349 -29.88 14.29 5.18
CA THR A 349 -30.09 13.36 6.30
C THR A 349 -30.00 11.92 5.82
N ILE A 350 -29.14 11.15 6.48
CA ILE A 350 -29.09 9.69 6.48
C ILE A 350 -29.12 9.18 7.94
N ARG A 351 -29.63 7.98 8.17
CA ARG A 351 -29.80 7.37 9.51
C ARG A 351 -29.22 5.97 9.54
N GLU A 352 -28.98 5.42 10.73
CA GLU A 352 -28.46 4.04 10.86
C GLU A 352 -29.32 3.00 10.13
N LYS A 353 -30.65 3.12 10.22
CA LYS A 353 -31.61 2.26 9.52
C LYS A 353 -31.64 2.46 8.00
N ASP A 354 -30.96 3.47 7.48
CA ASP A 354 -30.98 3.81 6.06
C ASP A 354 -29.91 3.10 5.25
N ILE A 355 -28.98 2.40 5.92
CA ILE A 355 -27.99 1.56 5.27
C ILE A 355 -28.60 0.16 5.07
N ILE A 356 -28.87 -0.18 3.83
CA ILE A 356 -29.46 -1.45 3.43
C ILE A 356 -28.53 -2.12 2.42
N PHE A 357 -28.37 -3.44 2.50
CA PHE A 357 -27.72 -4.20 1.44
C PHE A 357 -28.39 -5.54 1.22
N SER A 358 -28.31 -5.99 -0.03
CA SER A 358 -28.93 -7.21 -0.55
C SER A 358 -27.91 -7.98 -1.37
N PHE A 359 -28.04 -9.30 -1.42
CA PHE A 359 -27.27 -10.11 -2.36
C PHE A 359 -27.88 -10.04 -3.76
N ILE A 360 -27.03 -9.94 -4.77
CA ILE A 360 -27.46 -9.78 -6.17
C ILE A 360 -28.19 -11.03 -6.67
N ASP A 361 -27.74 -12.23 -6.32
CA ASP A 361 -28.39 -13.48 -6.73
C ASP A 361 -29.84 -13.57 -6.21
N ILE A 362 -30.09 -13.10 -4.99
CA ILE A 362 -31.45 -13.05 -4.41
C ILE A 362 -32.31 -12.01 -5.14
N LEU A 363 -31.75 -10.83 -5.46
CA LEU A 363 -32.48 -9.81 -6.22
C LEU A 363 -32.85 -10.29 -7.63
N LEU A 364 -31.99 -11.07 -8.27
CA LEU A 364 -32.25 -11.69 -9.55
C LEU A 364 -33.39 -12.72 -9.50
N GLU A 365 -33.73 -13.29 -8.35
CA GLU A 365 -34.90 -14.15 -8.23
C GLU A 365 -36.22 -13.36 -8.21
N VAL A 366 -36.18 -12.12 -7.74
CA VAL A 366 -37.36 -11.28 -7.51
C VAL A 366 -37.62 -10.30 -8.65
N ASP A 367 -36.57 -9.71 -9.22
CA ASP A 367 -36.68 -8.76 -10.32
C ASP A 367 -35.46 -8.78 -11.24
N LYS A 368 -35.51 -9.62 -12.29
CA LYS A 368 -34.46 -9.71 -13.31
C LYS A 368 -34.46 -8.53 -14.29
N SER A 369 -35.57 -7.81 -14.40
CA SER A 369 -35.73 -6.77 -15.41
C SER A 369 -34.94 -5.49 -15.09
N GLU A 370 -34.51 -5.35 -13.84
CA GLU A 370 -33.90 -4.16 -13.25
C GLU A 370 -32.38 -4.28 -13.02
N VAL A 371 -31.70 -5.18 -13.74
CA VAL A 371 -30.23 -5.25 -13.68
C VAL A 371 -29.59 -3.97 -14.24
N ASN A 372 -30.18 -3.42 -15.32
CA ASN A 372 -29.63 -2.29 -16.06
C ASN A 372 -29.75 -0.95 -15.32
N ASP A 373 -30.78 -0.77 -14.48
CA ASP A 373 -30.93 0.42 -13.63
C ASP A 373 -30.39 0.19 -12.21
N THR A 374 -29.66 -0.92 -11.97
CA THR A 374 -29.11 -1.29 -10.66
C THR A 374 -30.18 -1.35 -9.56
N TRP A 375 -31.35 -1.90 -9.88
CA TRP A 375 -32.50 -2.06 -8.97
C TRP A 375 -32.94 -0.74 -8.31
N VAL A 376 -32.70 0.41 -8.95
CA VAL A 376 -33.12 1.72 -8.43
C VAL A 376 -34.64 1.79 -8.34
N LYS A 377 -35.35 1.31 -9.36
CA LYS A 377 -36.83 1.31 -9.35
C LYS A 377 -37.39 0.41 -8.25
N TYR A 378 -36.94 -0.83 -8.15
CA TYR A 378 -37.27 -1.78 -7.08
C TYR A 378 -37.01 -1.16 -5.71
N ALA A 379 -35.84 -0.56 -5.51
CA ALA A 379 -35.48 0.06 -4.24
C ALA A 379 -36.38 1.25 -3.89
N ASN A 380 -36.76 2.09 -4.86
CA ASN A 380 -37.69 3.19 -4.62
C ASN A 380 -39.09 2.69 -4.23
N GLU A 381 -39.55 1.57 -4.78
CA GLU A 381 -40.86 0.98 -4.46
C GLU A 381 -40.88 0.23 -3.12
N LYS A 382 -39.80 -0.49 -2.79
CA LYS A 382 -39.75 -1.40 -1.63
C LYS A 382 -39.06 -0.79 -0.41
N PHE A 383 -38.08 0.07 -0.60
CA PHE A 383 -37.29 0.69 0.47
C PHE A 383 -37.54 2.21 0.58
N GLY A 384 -37.95 2.85 -0.52
CA GLY A 384 -38.30 4.27 -0.59
C GLY A 384 -39.78 4.55 -0.35
N GLY A 385 -40.26 5.71 -0.81
CA GLY A 385 -41.68 6.11 -0.77
C GLY A 385 -42.33 5.90 0.60
N LYS A 386 -43.43 5.14 0.66
CA LYS A 386 -44.16 4.82 1.90
C LYS A 386 -43.37 3.93 2.89
N TYR A 387 -42.26 3.34 2.46
CA TYR A 387 -41.35 2.54 3.28
C TYR A 387 -40.10 3.31 3.72
N PHE A 388 -39.90 4.54 3.24
CA PHE A 388 -38.70 5.35 3.51
C PHE A 388 -38.40 5.50 5.01
N ASP A 389 -39.44 5.60 5.84
CA ASP A 389 -39.31 5.78 7.28
C ASP A 389 -39.49 4.48 8.09
N LYS A 390 -39.79 3.36 7.43
CA LYS A 390 -40.03 2.06 8.08
C LYS A 390 -38.74 1.31 8.37
N ASP A 391 -38.76 0.50 9.43
CA ASP A 391 -37.72 -0.49 9.69
C ASP A 391 -37.86 -1.66 8.71
N LEU A 392 -36.76 -1.99 8.04
CA LEU A 392 -36.67 -3.03 7.02
C LEU A 392 -35.74 -4.16 7.45
N SER A 393 -35.33 -4.21 8.73
CA SER A 393 -34.43 -5.24 9.26
C SER A 393 -34.93 -6.67 9.05
N ASN A 394 -36.26 -6.86 8.96
CA ASN A 394 -36.91 -8.16 8.72
C ASN A 394 -37.35 -8.35 7.25
N HIS A 395 -37.04 -7.41 6.36
CA HIS A 395 -37.42 -7.53 4.96
C HIS A 395 -36.60 -8.65 4.29
N PRO A 396 -37.19 -9.57 3.49
CA PRO A 396 -36.48 -10.74 2.97
C PRO A 396 -35.22 -10.46 2.16
N MET A 397 -35.17 -9.31 1.48
CA MET A 397 -34.01 -8.89 0.69
C MET A 397 -32.91 -8.18 1.49
N VAL A 398 -33.15 -7.86 2.76
CA VAL A 398 -32.22 -7.10 3.58
C VAL A 398 -31.40 -8.07 4.43
N THR A 399 -30.08 -7.93 4.38
CA THR A 399 -29.16 -8.71 5.23
C THR A 399 -28.27 -7.78 6.05
N LYS A 400 -27.78 -8.28 7.19
CA LYS A 400 -26.71 -7.66 7.99
C LYS A 400 -25.39 -8.43 7.88
N THR A 401 -25.34 -9.42 6.99
CA THR A 401 -24.20 -10.31 6.82
C THR A 401 -23.72 -10.25 5.37
N LEU A 402 -22.44 -9.92 5.17
CA LEU A 402 -21.71 -10.16 3.93
C LEU A 402 -21.06 -11.55 4.00
N GLN A 403 -20.90 -12.18 2.84
CA GLN A 403 -20.40 -13.55 2.74
C GLN A 403 -19.19 -13.63 1.82
N THR A 404 -18.26 -14.51 2.18
CA THR A 404 -17.12 -14.88 1.35
C THR A 404 -16.93 -16.40 1.37
N LYS A 405 -16.32 -16.95 0.33
CA LYS A 405 -15.89 -18.36 0.27
C LYS A 405 -14.46 -18.47 -0.25
N MET A 406 -13.81 -19.59 0.03
CA MET A 406 -12.51 -19.93 -0.56
C MET A 406 -12.75 -20.79 -1.79
N LYS A 407 -12.14 -20.43 -2.91
CA LYS A 407 -12.16 -21.20 -4.16
C LYS A 407 -10.79 -21.79 -4.42
N ASN A 408 -10.76 -23.00 -4.99
CA ASN A 408 -9.53 -23.59 -5.52
C ASN A 408 -9.45 -23.32 -7.01
N ARG A 409 -8.25 -23.05 -7.53
CA ARG A 409 -8.00 -23.00 -8.98
C ARG A 409 -6.63 -23.57 -9.31
N ASP A 410 -6.49 -24.02 -10.55
CA ASP A 410 -5.17 -24.26 -11.16
C ASP A 410 -4.65 -22.92 -11.68
N TYR A 411 -3.53 -22.46 -11.15
CA TYR A 411 -2.90 -21.19 -11.49
C TYR A 411 -1.66 -21.45 -12.33
N VAL A 412 -1.52 -20.67 -13.39
CA VAL A 412 -0.36 -20.70 -14.28
C VAL A 412 0.51 -19.50 -13.97
N TRP A 413 1.78 -19.75 -13.69
CA TRP A 413 2.79 -18.70 -13.42
C TRP A 413 3.21 -17.99 -14.72
N LEU A 414 2.29 -17.20 -15.30
CA LEU A 414 2.44 -16.51 -16.60
C LEU A 414 3.58 -15.49 -16.62
N GLU A 415 3.92 -14.94 -15.46
CA GLU A 415 5.05 -14.03 -15.24
C GLU A 415 6.42 -14.75 -15.17
N ASP A 416 6.41 -16.09 -15.11
CA ASP A 416 7.56 -16.95 -14.80
C ASP A 416 7.71 -18.13 -15.77
N GLY A 417 7.92 -19.35 -15.24
CA GLY A 417 8.17 -20.57 -16.02
C GLY A 417 6.92 -21.19 -16.67
N GLN A 418 5.75 -20.56 -16.51
CA GLN A 418 4.43 -21.11 -16.88
C GLN A 418 4.11 -22.44 -16.17
N ASP A 419 4.74 -22.70 -15.03
CA ASP A 419 4.42 -23.82 -14.16
C ASP A 419 2.98 -23.71 -13.64
N HIS A 420 2.42 -24.86 -13.28
CA HIS A 420 1.06 -24.97 -12.75
C HIS A 420 1.09 -25.22 -11.24
N GLU A 421 0.27 -24.48 -10.50
CA GLU A 421 0.09 -24.64 -9.06
C GLU A 421 -1.39 -24.61 -8.68
N LYS A 422 -1.78 -25.54 -7.80
CA LYS A 422 -3.10 -25.48 -7.17
C LYS A 422 -3.09 -24.46 -6.03
N ILE A 423 -3.83 -23.37 -6.21
CA ILE A 423 -3.93 -22.31 -5.20
C ILE A 423 -5.35 -22.17 -4.67
N GLN A 424 -5.45 -21.54 -3.50
CA GLN A 424 -6.70 -21.07 -2.92
C GLN A 424 -6.78 -19.56 -2.97
N HIS A 425 -7.93 -19.04 -3.36
CA HIS A 425 -8.20 -17.59 -3.34
C HIS A 425 -9.56 -17.30 -2.71
N LEU A 426 -9.69 -16.11 -2.15
CA LEU A 426 -10.97 -15.62 -1.62
C LEU A 426 -11.93 -15.29 -2.76
N TYR A 427 -13.23 -15.33 -2.50
CA TYR A 427 -14.26 -14.82 -3.40
C TYR A 427 -15.43 -14.25 -2.58
N PRO A 428 -15.84 -12.99 -2.80
CA PRO A 428 -16.99 -12.40 -2.14
C PRO A 428 -18.30 -12.81 -2.82
N ARG A 429 -19.40 -12.87 -2.07
CA ARG A 429 -20.74 -12.95 -2.64
C ARG A 429 -21.18 -11.56 -3.07
N ASP A 430 -21.59 -11.42 -4.32
CA ASP A 430 -22.03 -10.16 -4.92
C ASP A 430 -23.16 -9.48 -4.15
N TRP A 431 -23.00 -8.18 -3.87
CA TRP A 431 -23.97 -7.39 -3.14
C TRP A 431 -24.21 -6.01 -3.76
N ILE A 432 -25.29 -5.37 -3.34
CA ILE A 432 -25.64 -4.01 -3.71
C ILE A 432 -25.97 -3.20 -2.45
N TRP A 433 -25.47 -1.96 -2.41
CA TRP A 433 -25.84 -0.97 -1.41
C TRP A 433 -27.16 -0.31 -1.82
N PHE A 434 -28.05 -0.12 -0.86
CA PHE A 434 -29.21 0.76 -0.95
C PHE A 434 -29.16 1.73 0.23
N ILE A 435 -28.95 3.01 -0.06
CA ILE A 435 -28.84 4.04 0.98
C ILE A 435 -30.03 4.98 0.86
N ARG A 436 -30.87 5.04 1.89
CA ARG A 436 -31.95 6.03 1.94
C ARG A 436 -31.35 7.38 2.31
N ALA A 437 -31.64 8.41 1.51
CA ALA A 437 -31.16 9.76 1.75
C ALA A 437 -32.28 10.77 1.54
N GLN A 438 -32.29 11.81 2.36
CA GLN A 438 -33.20 12.93 2.27
C GLN A 438 -32.39 14.20 2.04
N ASN A 439 -32.66 14.92 0.95
CA ASN A 439 -32.24 16.30 0.83
C ASN A 439 -33.12 17.18 1.74
N ASP A 440 -32.52 17.97 2.62
CA ASP A 440 -33.22 18.87 3.55
C ASP A 440 -33.33 20.31 3.02
N SER A 441 -32.85 20.56 1.80
CA SER A 441 -32.80 21.87 1.16
C SER A 441 -33.87 22.02 0.05
N PRO A 442 -34.35 23.25 -0.19
CA PRO A 442 -35.20 23.58 -1.35
C PRO A 442 -34.43 23.61 -2.69
N LYS A 443 -33.12 23.33 -2.70
CA LYS A 443 -32.29 23.30 -3.91
C LYS A 443 -31.79 21.88 -4.19
N PRO A 444 -31.49 21.53 -5.45
CA PRO A 444 -30.74 20.31 -5.73
C PRO A 444 -29.39 20.32 -5.01
N VAL A 445 -28.96 19.16 -4.51
CA VAL A 445 -27.66 18.96 -3.85
C VAL A 445 -26.90 17.83 -4.51
N THR A 446 -25.63 18.04 -4.78
CA THR A 446 -24.72 17.01 -5.31
C THR A 446 -23.89 16.48 -4.16
N LEU A 447 -23.92 15.17 -3.97
CA LEU A 447 -23.38 14.49 -2.80
C LEU A 447 -22.39 13.42 -3.22
N THR A 448 -21.35 13.22 -2.43
CA THR A 448 -20.44 12.07 -2.55
C THR A 448 -20.64 11.15 -1.35
N PHE A 449 -21.08 9.92 -1.61
CA PHE A 449 -21.24 8.87 -0.61
C PHE A 449 -19.90 8.15 -0.45
N ARG A 450 -19.43 7.99 0.79
CA ARG A 450 -18.15 7.37 1.14
C ARG A 450 -18.42 6.22 2.10
N ILE A 451 -18.12 4.99 1.70
CA ILE A 451 -18.47 3.77 2.43
C ILE A 451 -17.21 3.12 2.98
N TRP A 452 -17.21 2.90 4.29
CA TRP A 452 -16.06 2.42 5.04
C TRP A 452 -16.43 1.26 5.96
N ILE A 453 -15.48 0.37 6.20
CA ILE A 453 -15.59 -0.64 7.25
C ILE A 453 -14.35 -0.69 8.13
N ALA A 454 -14.51 -1.09 9.39
CA ALA A 454 -13.39 -1.42 10.28
C ALA A 454 -13.78 -2.57 11.22
N PRO A 455 -12.83 -3.45 11.62
CA PRO A 455 -13.05 -4.36 12.73
C PRO A 455 -13.51 -3.59 13.98
N ILE A 456 -14.47 -4.15 14.72
CA ILE A 456 -15.12 -3.41 15.83
C ILE A 456 -14.13 -2.91 16.90
N ASP A 457 -13.05 -3.66 17.14
CA ASP A 457 -12.01 -3.32 18.12
C ASP A 457 -11.04 -2.21 17.64
N LEU A 458 -11.13 -1.83 16.36
CA LEU A 458 -10.21 -0.90 15.71
C LEU A 458 -10.89 0.41 15.27
N ILE A 459 -12.17 0.61 15.60
CA ILE A 459 -12.94 1.78 15.13
C ILE A 459 -12.35 3.11 15.57
N ASP A 460 -11.67 3.15 16.72
CA ASP A 460 -11.01 4.34 17.26
C ASP A 460 -9.60 4.57 16.67
N LYS A 461 -9.18 3.76 15.71
CA LYS A 461 -7.90 3.92 15.00
C LYS A 461 -8.16 4.31 13.54
N HIS A 462 -8.04 5.60 13.23
CA HIS A 462 -8.38 6.16 11.91
C HIS A 462 -7.67 5.44 10.73
N ALA A 463 -6.40 5.04 10.89
CA ALA A 463 -5.62 4.34 9.87
C ALA A 463 -6.03 2.87 9.59
N TYR A 464 -6.99 2.31 10.33
CA TYR A 464 -7.45 0.91 10.17
C TYR A 464 -8.80 0.79 9.47
N TRP A 465 -9.40 1.93 9.08
CA TRP A 465 -10.61 1.95 8.28
C TRP A 465 -10.30 1.60 6.82
N ILE A 466 -11.14 0.74 6.24
CA ILE A 466 -11.04 0.27 4.88
C ILE A 466 -12.09 0.98 4.04
N GLU A 467 -11.68 1.73 3.02
CA GLU A 467 -12.61 2.28 2.03
C GLU A 467 -13.09 1.16 1.12
N ILE A 468 -14.41 0.95 1.11
CA ILE A 468 -15.07 -0.06 0.29
C ILE A 468 -15.58 0.56 -1.00
N ASP A 469 -16.17 1.75 -0.93
CA ASP A 469 -16.73 2.40 -2.11
C ASP A 469 -16.87 3.92 -1.94
N LYS A 470 -16.96 4.62 -3.07
CA LYS A 470 -17.24 6.04 -3.16
C LYS A 470 -17.94 6.35 -4.49
N PHE A 471 -19.05 7.08 -4.43
CA PHE A 471 -19.83 7.43 -5.63
C PHE A 471 -20.66 8.71 -5.43
N LYS A 472 -20.95 9.39 -6.54
CA LYS A 472 -21.73 10.65 -6.56
C LYS A 472 -23.20 10.43 -6.88
N ARG A 473 -24.08 11.22 -6.27
CA ARG A 473 -25.50 11.35 -6.65
C ARG A 473 -25.99 12.78 -6.44
N THR A 474 -26.86 13.25 -7.33
CA THR A 474 -27.57 14.52 -7.16
C THR A 474 -29.00 14.26 -6.73
N LEU A 475 -29.42 14.90 -5.64
CA LEU A 475 -30.78 14.80 -5.10
C LEU A 475 -31.55 16.10 -5.41
N GLY A 476 -32.78 15.96 -5.90
CA GLY A 476 -33.66 17.11 -6.09
C GLY A 476 -34.11 17.76 -4.77
N PRO A 477 -34.72 18.95 -4.81
CA PRO A 477 -35.24 19.66 -3.63
C PRO A 477 -36.13 18.79 -2.75
N TYR A 478 -35.87 18.78 -1.44
CA TYR A 478 -36.62 18.01 -0.43
C TYR A 478 -36.82 16.51 -0.74
N LYS A 479 -36.03 15.97 -1.68
CA LYS A 479 -36.24 14.63 -2.21
C LYS A 479 -35.83 13.59 -1.15
N LYS A 480 -36.78 12.72 -0.79
CA LYS A 480 -36.53 11.42 -0.15
C LYS A 480 -36.34 10.37 -1.24
N THR A 481 -35.20 9.71 -1.28
CA THR A 481 -34.89 8.70 -2.31
C THR A 481 -34.06 7.55 -1.76
N VAL A 482 -34.00 6.46 -2.51
CA VAL A 482 -32.99 5.43 -2.31
C VAL A 482 -31.94 5.57 -3.40
N VAL A 483 -30.66 5.61 -3.03
CA VAL A 483 -29.54 5.51 -3.97
C VAL A 483 -29.01 4.09 -3.93
N SER A 484 -28.64 3.54 -5.09
CA SER A 484 -28.03 2.21 -5.16
C SER A 484 -26.65 2.23 -5.81
N GLN A 485 -25.85 1.24 -5.44
CA GLN A 485 -24.49 1.02 -5.98
C GLN A 485 -24.09 -0.45 -5.81
N ARG A 486 -23.76 -1.12 -6.92
CA ARG A 486 -23.27 -2.50 -6.91
C ARG A 486 -21.81 -2.57 -6.47
N CYS A 487 -21.43 -3.64 -5.79
CA CYS A 487 -20.06 -3.86 -5.32
C CYS A 487 -19.02 -3.93 -6.46
N ASP A 488 -19.40 -4.41 -7.64
CA ASP A 488 -18.54 -4.47 -8.83
C ASP A 488 -18.44 -3.13 -9.59
N HIS A 489 -19.17 -2.10 -9.13
CA HIS A 489 -18.99 -0.73 -9.59
C HIS A 489 -18.11 0.09 -8.62
N ALA A 490 -17.56 -0.54 -7.58
CA ALA A 490 -16.79 0.17 -6.58
C ALA A 490 -15.61 0.93 -7.21
N VAL A 491 -15.39 2.17 -6.78
CA VAL A 491 -14.34 3.00 -7.42
C VAL A 491 -12.93 2.48 -7.13
N GLY A 492 -12.74 1.78 -6.00
CA GLY A 492 -11.46 1.23 -5.54
C GLY A 492 -10.98 -0.02 -6.28
N ILE A 493 -11.87 -0.76 -6.94
CA ILE A 493 -11.49 -1.99 -7.63
C ILE A 493 -11.07 -1.75 -9.08
N ARG A 494 -10.32 -2.70 -9.64
CA ARG A 494 -10.09 -2.78 -11.09
C ARG A 494 -11.43 -2.96 -11.80
N LYS A 495 -11.66 -2.15 -12.83
CA LYS A 495 -12.84 -2.23 -13.70
C LYS A 495 -12.44 -2.71 -15.10
N PRO A 496 -13.15 -3.69 -15.69
CA PRO A 496 -14.24 -4.45 -15.08
C PRO A 496 -13.76 -5.37 -13.94
N ALA A 497 -14.66 -5.72 -13.02
CA ALA A 497 -14.34 -6.61 -11.90
C ALA A 497 -13.90 -8.00 -12.38
N GLN A 498 -12.81 -8.51 -11.81
CA GLN A 498 -12.26 -9.83 -12.13
C GLN A 498 -12.99 -10.94 -11.37
N LYS A 499 -13.99 -11.55 -12.01
CA LYS A 499 -14.86 -12.57 -11.39
C LYS A 499 -14.52 -14.01 -11.81
N THR A 500 -13.95 -14.19 -12.99
CA THR A 500 -13.52 -15.50 -13.52
C THR A 500 -12.00 -15.65 -13.43
N THR A 501 -11.50 -16.89 -13.42
CA THR A 501 -10.05 -17.16 -13.43
C THR A 501 -9.36 -16.54 -14.63
N LYS A 502 -9.98 -16.62 -15.82
CA LYS A 502 -9.49 -15.96 -17.04
C LYS A 502 -9.31 -14.45 -16.84
N GLN A 503 -10.29 -13.77 -16.27
CA GLN A 503 -10.21 -12.34 -16.01
C GLN A 503 -9.15 -12.00 -14.94
N MET A 504 -8.95 -12.87 -13.95
CA MET A 504 -7.91 -12.69 -12.93
C MET A 504 -6.51 -12.80 -13.53
N ASP A 505 -6.31 -13.64 -14.54
CA ASP A 505 -4.98 -13.89 -15.12
C ASP A 505 -4.65 -12.94 -16.29
N GLU A 506 -5.64 -12.29 -16.90
CA GLU A 506 -5.45 -11.42 -18.09
C GLU A 506 -4.61 -10.16 -17.81
N THR A 507 -4.48 -9.77 -16.55
CA THR A 507 -3.71 -8.59 -16.13
C THR A 507 -2.23 -8.87 -15.91
N ALA A 508 -1.79 -10.14 -15.87
CA ALA A 508 -0.39 -10.49 -15.63
C ALA A 508 0.58 -9.74 -16.58
N ILE A 509 1.65 -9.16 -16.03
CA ILE A 509 2.73 -8.58 -16.83
C ILE A 509 3.72 -9.70 -17.19
N THR A 510 3.43 -10.38 -18.30
CA THR A 510 4.31 -11.42 -18.83
C THR A 510 5.65 -10.82 -19.28
N PRO A 511 6.72 -11.62 -19.38
CA PRO A 511 8.02 -11.13 -19.85
C PRO A 511 7.94 -10.44 -21.23
N TRP A 512 7.11 -10.95 -22.14
CA TRP A 512 6.86 -10.35 -23.45
C TRP A 512 6.07 -9.03 -23.38
N LYS A 513 5.14 -8.89 -22.42
CA LYS A 513 4.44 -7.62 -22.18
C LYS A 513 5.44 -6.61 -21.62
N LYS A 514 6.31 -7.02 -20.69
CA LYS A 514 7.37 -6.17 -20.12
C LYS A 514 8.32 -5.63 -21.19
N GLU A 515 8.85 -6.49 -22.06
CA GLU A 515 9.74 -6.07 -23.16
C GLU A 515 9.10 -5.00 -24.07
N LYS A 516 7.78 -5.10 -24.32
CA LYS A 516 7.05 -4.07 -25.08
C LYS A 516 6.88 -2.78 -24.29
N LEU A 517 6.67 -2.88 -22.98
CA LEU A 517 6.52 -1.73 -22.09
C LEU A 517 7.84 -0.94 -21.97
N ASP A 518 8.98 -1.64 -21.98
CA ASP A 518 10.32 -1.03 -21.90
C ASP A 518 10.65 -0.09 -23.08
N GLN A 519 9.85 -0.12 -24.15
CA GLN A 519 9.96 0.78 -25.31
C GLN A 519 9.28 2.14 -25.09
N PHE A 520 8.47 2.27 -24.04
CA PHE A 520 7.70 3.47 -23.73
C PHE A 520 8.34 4.24 -22.58
N ASN A 521 8.11 5.56 -22.55
CA ASN A 521 8.48 6.34 -21.38
C ASN A 521 7.50 6.10 -20.22
N LEU A 522 7.90 6.55 -19.02
CA LEU A 522 7.13 6.40 -17.78
C LEU A 522 5.65 6.80 -17.90
N ALA A 523 5.37 7.96 -18.51
CA ALA A 523 4.01 8.45 -18.66
C ALA A 523 3.18 7.57 -19.61
N GLN A 524 3.77 7.14 -20.73
CA GLN A 524 3.12 6.24 -21.67
C GLN A 524 2.82 4.86 -21.06
N VAL A 525 3.72 4.33 -20.22
CA VAL A 525 3.49 3.08 -19.48
C VAL A 525 2.32 3.26 -18.51
N ALA A 526 2.31 4.33 -17.72
CA ALA A 526 1.26 4.61 -16.76
C ALA A 526 -0.13 4.69 -17.41
N GLU A 527 -0.25 5.40 -18.54
CA GLU A 527 -1.52 5.52 -19.26
C GLU A 527 -1.98 4.20 -19.88
N LYS A 528 -1.05 3.39 -20.41
CA LYS A 528 -1.38 2.09 -21.04
C LYS A 528 -1.86 1.06 -20.04
N LEU A 529 -1.31 1.07 -18.82
CA LEU A 529 -1.61 0.10 -17.78
C LEU A 529 -2.73 0.55 -16.84
N PHE A 530 -3.26 1.77 -17.00
CA PHE A 530 -4.30 2.30 -16.12
C PHE A 530 -5.53 1.37 -15.98
N CYS A 531 -6.02 0.79 -17.09
CA CYS A 531 -7.17 -0.12 -17.06
C CYS A 531 -6.89 -1.44 -16.31
N ASP A 532 -5.62 -1.85 -16.21
CA ASP A 532 -5.20 -3.06 -15.51
C ASP A 532 -4.95 -2.78 -14.00
N CYS A 533 -4.93 -1.52 -13.59
CA CYS A 533 -4.74 -1.11 -12.20
C CYS A 533 -6.07 -0.96 -11.43
N GLY A 534 -6.12 -1.57 -10.25
CA GLY A 534 -7.15 -1.36 -9.24
C GLY A 534 -7.22 -2.53 -8.25
N TRP A 535 -7.82 -2.28 -7.08
CA TRP A 535 -7.89 -3.31 -6.04
C TRP A 535 -8.55 -4.60 -6.56
N PRO A 536 -8.05 -5.79 -6.21
CA PRO A 536 -8.66 -7.05 -6.63
C PRO A 536 -10.08 -7.18 -6.11
N TYR A 537 -11.04 -7.45 -7.02
CA TYR A 537 -12.44 -7.63 -6.64
C TYR A 537 -12.63 -8.76 -5.63
N ASN A 538 -11.87 -9.84 -5.79
CA ASN A 538 -11.93 -11.00 -4.90
C ASN A 538 -11.47 -10.71 -3.46
N LEU A 539 -10.80 -9.56 -3.24
CA LEU A 539 -10.31 -9.08 -1.94
C LEU A 539 -11.02 -7.79 -1.48
N ILE A 540 -12.13 -7.40 -2.10
CA ILE A 540 -12.88 -6.15 -1.80
C ILE A 540 -13.35 -6.08 -0.34
N ILE A 541 -13.54 -7.22 0.33
CA ILE A 541 -13.82 -7.32 1.76
C ILE A 541 -12.90 -8.37 2.41
N PRO A 542 -12.61 -8.26 3.72
CA PRO A 542 -11.90 -9.32 4.45
C PRO A 542 -12.64 -10.65 4.40
N ARG A 543 -11.94 -11.77 4.61
CA ARG A 543 -12.55 -13.11 4.60
C ARG A 543 -13.57 -13.32 5.73
N GLY A 544 -13.40 -12.64 6.86
CA GLY A 544 -14.11 -13.01 8.07
C GLY A 544 -13.73 -14.40 8.60
N ASN A 545 -14.61 -14.99 9.40
CA ASN A 545 -14.45 -16.35 9.91
C ASN A 545 -15.80 -17.11 9.86
N LYS A 546 -15.77 -18.42 10.13
CA LYS A 546 -16.97 -19.28 10.04
C LYS A 546 -18.07 -18.92 11.05
N LYS A 547 -17.72 -18.32 12.20
CA LYS A 547 -18.69 -17.82 13.19
C LYS A 547 -19.29 -16.48 12.76
N GLY A 548 -18.57 -15.71 11.96
CA GLY A 548 -18.85 -14.33 11.62
C GLY A 548 -17.89 -13.40 12.37
N SER A 549 -17.31 -12.46 11.63
CA SER A 549 -16.49 -11.38 12.17
C SER A 549 -17.30 -10.08 12.16
N THR A 550 -17.37 -9.37 13.29
CA THR A 550 -18.14 -8.12 13.41
C THR A 550 -17.32 -6.92 12.94
N PHE A 551 -17.90 -6.15 12.03
CA PHE A 551 -17.32 -4.91 11.51
C PHE A 551 -18.30 -3.76 11.73
N LYS A 552 -17.77 -2.57 11.98
CA LYS A 552 -18.53 -1.32 11.86
C LYS A 552 -18.58 -0.96 10.38
N LEU A 553 -19.78 -0.77 9.83
CA LEU A 553 -20.02 -0.13 8.55
C LEU A 553 -20.36 1.34 8.78
N PHE A 554 -19.71 2.23 8.06
CA PHE A 554 -19.89 3.68 8.17
C PHE A 554 -20.08 4.28 6.79
N VAL A 555 -21.06 5.17 6.68
CA VAL A 555 -21.32 5.98 5.50
C VAL A 555 -21.18 7.44 5.90
N TYR A 556 -20.28 8.16 5.22
CA TYR A 556 -20.17 9.61 5.29
C TYR A 556 -20.63 10.21 3.96
N VAL A 557 -21.46 11.24 4.00
CA VAL A 557 -21.92 11.96 2.81
C VAL A 557 -21.34 13.37 2.84
N SER A 558 -20.39 13.63 1.94
CA SER A 558 -19.75 14.94 1.77
C SER A 558 -20.45 15.78 0.70
N ASP A 559 -20.16 17.08 0.67
CA ASP A 559 -20.49 17.90 -0.49
C ASP A 559 -19.71 17.37 -1.71
N GLY A 560 -20.45 16.99 -2.76
CA GLY A 560 -19.90 16.45 -4.00
C GLY A 560 -19.85 17.47 -5.13
N THR A 561 -20.13 18.75 -4.87
CA THR A 561 -20.24 19.78 -5.92
C THR A 561 -18.93 19.91 -6.71
N ASN A 562 -17.79 19.88 -6.03
CA ASN A 562 -16.47 20.04 -6.64
C ASN A 562 -15.73 18.71 -6.87
N ASP A 563 -16.28 17.58 -6.41
CA ASP A 563 -15.70 16.27 -6.66
C ASP A 563 -15.89 15.91 -8.14
N LEU A 564 -14.87 15.38 -8.81
CA LEU A 564 -14.93 14.79 -10.15
C LEU A 564 -15.10 13.27 -10.13
N VAL A 565 -15.41 12.70 -8.95
CA VAL A 565 -15.64 11.26 -8.77
C VAL A 565 -16.63 10.77 -9.83
N ARG A 566 -16.17 9.81 -10.63
CA ARG A 566 -16.91 9.29 -11.78
C ARG A 566 -18.21 8.63 -11.34
N THR A 567 -19.25 8.77 -12.16
CA THR A 567 -20.55 8.09 -11.98
C THR A 567 -20.70 6.84 -12.83
N ASP A 568 -19.76 6.58 -13.74
CA ASP A 568 -19.76 5.49 -14.70
C ASP A 568 -18.74 4.38 -14.33
N THR A 569 -18.78 3.28 -15.09
CA THR A 569 -17.97 2.08 -14.86
C THR A 569 -16.78 1.99 -15.83
N GLN A 570 -16.18 3.13 -16.20
CA GLN A 570 -14.98 3.14 -17.05
C GLN A 570 -13.86 2.28 -16.41
N CYS A 571 -12.97 1.73 -17.24
CA CYS A 571 -11.89 0.86 -16.79
C CYS A 571 -10.99 1.51 -15.71
N GLY A 572 -10.26 0.68 -14.97
CA GLY A 572 -9.29 1.10 -13.95
C GLY A 572 -9.91 1.52 -12.61
N SER A 573 -9.07 1.95 -11.68
CA SER A 573 -9.47 2.49 -10.37
C SER A 573 -9.01 3.92 -10.20
N THR A 574 -9.93 4.88 -10.11
CA THR A 574 -9.57 6.28 -9.87
C THR A 574 -9.32 6.61 -8.41
N LEU A 575 -9.71 5.72 -7.48
CA LEU A 575 -9.42 5.89 -6.05
C LEU A 575 -7.97 5.53 -5.73
N LEU A 576 -7.49 4.39 -6.25
CA LEU A 576 -6.17 3.90 -5.90
C LEU A 576 -5.13 4.19 -6.98
N CYS A 577 -5.51 4.27 -8.26
CA CYS A 577 -4.56 4.45 -9.37
C CYS A 577 -4.56 5.85 -9.98
N GLY A 578 -5.17 6.83 -9.31
CA GLY A 578 -5.17 8.24 -9.72
C GLY A 578 -5.94 8.51 -11.02
N GLY A 579 -5.51 9.55 -11.76
CA GLY A 579 -6.05 9.91 -13.07
C GLY A 579 -5.51 9.02 -14.20
N GLU A 580 -6.29 8.83 -15.27
CA GLU A 580 -5.91 7.96 -16.39
C GLU A 580 -4.72 8.54 -17.16
N LYS A 581 -4.79 9.82 -17.52
CA LYS A 581 -3.70 10.54 -18.17
C LYS A 581 -2.66 11.00 -17.18
N TRP A 582 -1.44 11.23 -17.67
CA TRP A 582 -0.37 11.77 -16.82
C TRP A 582 -0.79 13.09 -16.13
N THR A 583 -1.48 13.95 -16.87
CA THR A 583 -1.93 15.28 -16.43
C THR A 583 -3.31 15.28 -15.75
N ASP A 584 -3.99 14.14 -15.68
CA ASP A 584 -5.31 14.07 -15.06
C ASP A 584 -5.20 14.30 -13.56
N LYS A 585 -6.17 15.05 -13.03
CA LYS A 585 -6.32 15.25 -11.59
C LYS A 585 -6.97 14.04 -10.91
N VAL A 586 -6.60 13.79 -9.66
CA VAL A 586 -7.32 12.84 -8.81
C VAL A 586 -8.79 13.28 -8.74
N PRO A 587 -9.77 12.40 -9.04
CA PRO A 587 -11.15 12.85 -9.14
C PRO A 587 -11.81 13.30 -7.85
N ASP A 588 -11.23 13.03 -6.68
CA ASP A 588 -11.74 13.50 -5.39
C ASP A 588 -10.81 14.59 -4.86
N ILE A 589 -11.35 15.79 -4.67
CA ILE A 589 -10.56 16.93 -4.18
C ILE A 589 -10.23 16.82 -2.69
N LYS A 590 -10.92 15.93 -1.95
CA LYS A 590 -10.62 15.71 -0.54
C LYS A 590 -9.30 14.95 -0.37
N PRO A 591 -8.65 15.06 0.79
CA PRO A 591 -7.51 14.22 1.16
C PRO A 591 -7.81 12.73 0.98
N PHE A 592 -6.82 11.98 0.53
CA PHE A 592 -6.93 10.53 0.48
C PHE A 592 -7.14 10.00 1.91
N GLY A 593 -8.12 9.11 2.09
CA GLY A 593 -8.52 8.65 3.42
C GLY A 593 -9.68 9.42 4.03
N TYR A 594 -10.15 10.53 3.45
CA TYR A 594 -11.24 11.33 4.01
C TYR A 594 -12.52 10.53 4.27
N PRO A 595 -13.11 10.57 5.48
CA PRO A 595 -12.84 11.51 6.58
C PRO A 595 -11.87 10.99 7.67
N PHE A 596 -11.21 9.85 7.44
CA PHE A 596 -10.30 9.16 8.36
C PHE A 596 -8.81 9.46 8.11
N ASP A 597 -8.52 10.44 7.27
CA ASP A 597 -7.17 10.97 7.04
C ASP A 597 -6.63 11.70 8.29
N ARG A 598 -7.51 12.10 9.22
CA ARG A 598 -7.17 12.80 10.47
C ARG A 598 -7.51 12.00 11.72
N PRO A 599 -6.86 12.27 12.87
CA PRO A 599 -7.20 11.65 14.14
C PRO A 599 -8.62 12.00 14.60
N PHE A 600 -9.21 11.12 15.40
CA PHE A 600 -10.54 11.36 15.97
C PHE A 600 -10.52 12.42 17.07
N LYS A 601 -11.63 13.16 17.18
CA LYS A 601 -11.87 14.08 18.30
C LYS A 601 -11.84 13.31 19.62
N ASN A 602 -10.91 13.69 20.49
CA ASN A 602 -10.64 13.00 21.75
C ASN A 602 -10.34 11.49 21.58
N GLY A 603 -9.77 11.10 20.44
CA GLY A 603 -9.41 9.71 20.15
C GLY A 603 -10.59 8.75 20.01
N ALA A 604 -11.81 9.24 19.76
CA ALA A 604 -13.00 8.40 19.69
C ALA A 604 -13.85 8.64 18.44
N PHE A 605 -14.16 7.56 17.73
CA PHE A 605 -15.00 7.55 16.53
C PHE A 605 -16.36 8.20 16.81
N TYR A 606 -17.06 7.72 17.83
CA TYR A 606 -18.42 8.20 18.15
C TYR A 606 -18.47 9.68 18.54
N LYS A 607 -17.41 10.20 19.20
CA LYS A 607 -17.34 11.63 19.57
C LYS A 607 -17.08 12.52 18.36
N THR A 608 -16.42 12.00 17.34
CA THR A 608 -16.07 12.76 16.13
C THR A 608 -17.31 13.05 15.29
N PHE A 609 -18.19 12.05 15.12
CA PHE A 609 -19.35 12.14 14.23
C PHE A 609 -20.67 12.39 14.96
N GLN A 610 -20.62 12.69 16.27
CA GLN A 610 -21.81 12.89 17.09
C GLN A 610 -22.67 14.04 16.56
N GLY A 611 -23.97 13.78 16.36
CA GLY A 611 -24.95 14.80 15.98
C GLY A 611 -24.94 15.20 14.49
N MET A 612 -24.03 14.65 13.69
CA MET A 612 -24.02 14.85 12.24
C MET A 612 -25.19 14.10 11.60
N LYS A 613 -25.90 14.76 10.66
CA LYS A 613 -27.03 14.16 9.92
C LYS A 613 -26.61 13.50 8.61
N ASN A 614 -25.45 13.86 8.10
CA ASN A 614 -24.87 13.36 6.86
C ASN A 614 -24.02 12.08 7.06
N VAL A 615 -24.15 11.42 8.21
CA VAL A 615 -23.43 10.19 8.55
C VAL A 615 -24.39 9.11 9.04
N ALA A 616 -24.08 7.85 8.76
CA ALA A 616 -24.77 6.71 9.33
C ALA A 616 -23.78 5.59 9.61
N HIS A 617 -24.02 4.81 10.66
CA HIS A 617 -23.25 3.61 10.92
C HIS A 617 -24.11 2.47 11.44
N THR A 618 -23.67 1.24 11.18
CA THR A 618 -24.32 0.03 11.69
C THR A 618 -23.28 -1.08 11.84
N ASP A 619 -23.58 -2.08 12.66
CA ASP A 619 -22.75 -3.29 12.73
C ASP A 619 -23.18 -4.30 11.67
N ILE A 620 -22.18 -4.82 10.96
CA ILE A 620 -22.35 -5.89 9.98
C ILE A 620 -21.49 -7.08 10.38
N THR A 621 -21.88 -8.25 9.90
CA THR A 621 -21.09 -9.48 10.02
C THR A 621 -20.46 -9.81 8.67
N ILE A 622 -19.19 -10.16 8.64
CA ILE A 622 -18.55 -10.79 7.48
C ILE A 622 -18.31 -12.25 7.82
N LYS A 623 -18.94 -13.15 7.07
CA LYS A 623 -18.94 -14.59 7.36
C LYS A 623 -18.29 -15.38 6.23
N TRP A 624 -17.34 -16.22 6.61
CA TRP A 624 -16.83 -17.25 5.72
C TRP A 624 -17.81 -18.43 5.70
N VAL A 625 -18.39 -18.69 4.54
CA VAL A 625 -19.34 -19.79 4.29
C VAL A 625 -18.73 -20.81 3.34
N GLU A 626 -19.32 -22.02 3.31
CA GLU A 626 -18.85 -23.09 2.43
C GLU A 626 -19.13 -22.77 0.96
N ASP A 627 -20.34 -22.28 0.65
CA ASP A 627 -20.71 -21.93 -0.72
C ASP A 627 -21.86 -20.91 -0.78
N PHE A 628 -22.03 -20.30 -1.96
CA PHE A 628 -23.16 -19.45 -2.35
C PHE A 628 -23.28 -19.38 -3.89
N PRO A 629 -24.47 -19.04 -4.43
CA PRO A 629 -24.66 -18.79 -5.86
C PRO A 629 -23.79 -17.62 -6.35
N GLU A 630 -23.07 -17.84 -7.46
CA GLU A 630 -22.27 -16.81 -8.14
C GLU A 630 -23.08 -16.19 -9.29
N VAL A 631 -22.90 -14.89 -9.54
CA VAL A 631 -23.63 -14.10 -10.55
C VAL A 631 -22.69 -13.55 -11.60
#